data_AF-A0A2G5U2L1-F1
#
_entry.id   AF-A0A2G5U2L1-F1
#
_cell.length_a   1.000
_cell.length_b   1.000
_cell.length_c   1.000
_cell.angle_alpha   90.00
_cell.angle_beta   90.00
_cell.angle_gamma   90.00
#
_symmetry.space_group_name_H-M   'P 1'
#
loop_
_entity.id
_entity.type
_entity.pdbx_description
1 polymer ?
#
loop_
_entity_poly.entity_id
_entity_poly.type
_entity_poly.pdbx_seq_one_letter_code
_entity_poly.pdbx_strand_id
1 'polypeptide(L)'
;MHRIIFLLCFIFCSSVSALDCQQIPDSDIFPGDQFWYPVNSSDYVRIPPNFNCTYVIKAPITSSQVLYGSVLLTNLLKGVNDYMIVTDSLGAKTTLKYRSDSFLNYDIFPGKQISIQVVTKSVDMYSQFLIQVSYSKVKVGSTVQMKTGGALNYVNLATLKGFDPVLQNSITVQGNEPISMSLATSRYMYPTLYLYHSYIIDGDFYNQTSVHRLIDFEQSAPFVSLNNRVTLVTFQTDAYYATAAVLNPVSEANNFEYLTSQASVDGELDKVAFNPYLKPEACQVLAVDSKQIIMNSLNFDEEITSSCVAQVVTGPPNNSSQLLLDLTTARGLMPYTFNLKYFSVIAKGCSFSFTVKSPEQ
;
A
#
# COMPACT_ATOMS: atom_id res chain seq x y z
N MET A 1 -65.83 42.86 -33.74
CA MET A 1 -65.58 43.41 -32.39
C MET A 1 -65.62 42.23 -31.41
N HIS A 2 -64.64 42.15 -30.50
CA HIS A 2 -64.45 41.17 -29.43
C HIS A 2 -63.85 39.81 -29.81
N ARG A 3 -62.50 39.82 -29.93
CA ARG A 3 -61.62 38.67 -29.66
C ARG A 3 -61.65 38.39 -28.15
N ILE A 4 -61.95 37.15 -27.75
CA ILE A 4 -61.68 36.66 -26.39
C ILE A 4 -60.44 35.77 -26.48
N ILE A 5 -59.33 36.27 -25.94
CA ILE A 5 -58.07 35.56 -25.78
C ILE A 5 -58.18 34.76 -24.49
N PHE A 6 -58.28 33.44 -24.58
CA PHE A 6 -58.08 32.54 -23.43
C PHE A 6 -56.58 32.41 -23.18
N LEU A 7 -56.10 33.06 -22.12
CA LEU A 7 -54.73 32.93 -21.66
C LEU A 7 -54.60 31.62 -20.87
N LEU A 8 -54.06 30.58 -21.52
CA LEU A 8 -53.65 29.33 -20.86
C LEU A 8 -52.36 29.61 -20.06
N CYS A 9 -52.51 29.81 -18.75
CA CYS A 9 -51.40 29.82 -17.81
C CYS A 9 -50.89 28.38 -17.64
N PHE A 10 -49.92 27.98 -18.49
CA PHE A 10 -49.11 26.80 -18.20
C PHE A 10 -48.14 27.15 -17.07
N ILE A 11 -48.51 26.77 -15.86
CA ILE A 11 -47.57 26.67 -14.74
C ILE A 11 -46.62 25.53 -15.09
N PHE A 12 -45.44 25.87 -15.62
CA PHE A 12 -44.30 24.97 -15.60
C PHE A 12 -43.89 24.82 -14.12
N CYS A 13 -44.49 23.85 -13.44
CA CYS A 13 -43.82 23.20 -12.31
C CYS A 13 -42.58 22.55 -12.90
N SER A 14 -41.46 23.28 -12.92
CA SER A 14 -40.14 22.67 -12.99
C SER A 14 -40.08 21.69 -11.82
N SER A 15 -40.24 20.40 -12.15
CA SER A 15 -40.00 19.30 -11.24
C SER A 15 -38.63 19.54 -10.60
N VAL A 16 -38.63 19.93 -9.32
CA VAL A 16 -37.47 19.80 -8.47
C VAL A 16 -37.26 18.30 -8.37
N SER A 17 -36.47 17.75 -9.29
CA SER A 17 -35.97 16.39 -9.16
C SER A 17 -35.15 16.42 -7.87
N ALA A 18 -35.71 15.87 -6.79
CA ALA A 18 -34.97 15.66 -5.57
C ALA A 18 -33.69 14.91 -5.95
N LEU A 19 -32.57 15.35 -5.41
CA LEU A 19 -31.28 14.70 -5.60
C LEU A 19 -31.44 13.22 -5.24
N ASP A 20 -31.38 12.33 -6.23
CA ASP A 20 -31.66 10.90 -6.01
C ASP A 20 -30.43 10.20 -5.44
N CYS A 21 -30.65 9.39 -4.40
CA CYS A 21 -29.65 8.58 -3.72
C CYS A 21 -29.48 7.23 -4.42
N GLN A 22 -29.43 7.24 -5.76
CA GLN A 22 -29.39 6.04 -6.57
C GLN A 22 -28.02 5.37 -6.49
N GLN A 23 -28.02 4.04 -6.33
CA GLN A 23 -26.83 3.20 -6.40
C GLN A 23 -26.67 2.62 -7.81
N ILE A 24 -25.43 2.27 -8.16
CA ILE A 24 -25.13 1.61 -9.42
C ILE A 24 -25.11 0.10 -9.14
N PRO A 25 -25.92 -0.71 -9.84
CA PRO A 25 -25.93 -2.15 -9.65
C PRO A 25 -24.57 -2.77 -10.01
N ASP A 26 -24.16 -3.79 -9.25
CA ASP A 26 -22.89 -4.50 -9.51
C ASP A 26 -22.88 -5.16 -10.91
N SER A 27 -24.06 -5.50 -11.46
CA SER A 27 -24.22 -6.06 -12.81
C SER A 27 -23.84 -5.11 -13.94
N ASP A 28 -23.80 -3.82 -13.64
CA ASP A 28 -23.62 -2.77 -14.63
C ASP A 28 -22.18 -2.23 -14.62
N ILE A 29 -21.30 -2.80 -13.77
CA ILE A 29 -19.92 -2.36 -13.58
C ILE A 29 -18.96 -3.26 -14.37
N PHE A 30 -18.29 -2.68 -15.37
CA PHE A 30 -17.32 -3.35 -16.22
C PHE A 30 -15.96 -2.60 -16.27
N PRO A 31 -14.88 -3.27 -16.70
CA PRO A 31 -13.61 -2.59 -16.94
C PRO A 31 -13.73 -1.43 -17.95
N GLY A 32 -13.17 -0.28 -17.60
CA GLY A 32 -13.17 0.92 -18.44
C GLY A 32 -14.39 1.82 -18.19
N ASP A 33 -15.38 1.37 -17.44
CA ASP A 33 -16.56 2.17 -17.16
C ASP A 33 -16.23 3.37 -16.26
N GLN A 34 -16.99 4.43 -16.48
CA GLN A 34 -16.99 5.62 -15.65
C GLN A 34 -18.41 5.97 -15.25
N PHE A 35 -18.56 6.35 -13.99
CA PHE A 35 -19.84 6.73 -13.43
C PHE A 35 -19.72 7.99 -12.59
N TRP A 36 -20.86 8.66 -12.41
CA TRP A 36 -20.96 9.87 -11.61
C TRP A 36 -22.06 9.73 -10.60
N TYR A 37 -21.83 10.25 -9.39
CA TYR A 37 -22.87 10.50 -8.40
C TYR A 37 -23.00 11.99 -8.15
N PRO A 38 -24.23 12.52 -8.17
CA PRO A 38 -25.49 11.84 -8.52
C PRO A 38 -25.52 11.31 -9.96
N VAL A 39 -26.28 10.23 -10.20
CA VAL A 39 -26.31 9.53 -11.49
C VAL A 39 -26.59 10.51 -12.65
N ASN A 40 -25.87 10.35 -13.76
CA ASN A 40 -25.92 11.21 -14.96
C ASN A 40 -25.45 12.66 -14.79
N SER A 41 -24.70 12.97 -13.72
CA SER A 41 -24.18 14.33 -13.51
C SER A 41 -22.76 14.46 -14.07
N SER A 42 -22.56 15.31 -15.08
CA SER A 42 -21.21 15.72 -15.53
C SER A 42 -20.68 16.97 -14.83
N ASP A 43 -21.55 17.66 -14.08
CA ASP A 43 -21.27 18.93 -13.39
C ASP A 43 -21.53 18.82 -11.88
N TYR A 44 -21.00 19.77 -11.12
CA TYR A 44 -21.21 19.85 -9.68
C TYR A 44 -22.69 20.05 -9.32
N VAL A 45 -23.25 19.15 -8.53
CA VAL A 45 -24.68 19.17 -8.21
C VAL A 45 -24.94 19.85 -6.89
N ARG A 46 -25.92 20.77 -6.87
CA ARG A 46 -26.39 21.44 -5.65
C ARG A 46 -27.12 20.45 -4.75
N ILE A 47 -26.75 20.45 -3.49
CA ILE A 47 -27.35 19.59 -2.47
C ILE A 47 -28.54 20.36 -1.85
N PRO A 48 -29.75 19.79 -1.82
CA PRO A 48 -30.88 20.45 -1.17
C PRO A 48 -30.68 20.50 0.36
N PRO A 49 -31.39 21.39 1.08
CA PRO A 49 -31.42 21.36 2.55
C PRO A 49 -31.98 20.06 3.11
N ASN A 50 -31.58 19.70 4.32
CA ASN A 50 -32.01 18.48 5.03
C ASN A 50 -31.71 17.18 4.24
N PHE A 51 -30.66 17.17 3.43
CA PHE A 51 -30.24 16.01 2.68
C PHE A 51 -29.40 15.07 3.54
N ASN A 52 -29.61 13.78 3.38
CA ASN A 52 -28.78 12.74 4.00
C ASN A 52 -28.83 11.49 3.12
N CYS A 53 -27.78 11.27 2.35
CA CYS A 53 -27.65 10.12 1.45
C CYS A 53 -26.29 9.47 1.65
N THR A 54 -26.24 8.14 1.54
CA THR A 54 -25.00 7.39 1.53
C THR A 54 -24.84 6.67 0.20
N TYR A 55 -23.81 7.02 -0.56
CA TYR A 55 -23.38 6.30 -1.75
C TYR A 55 -22.47 5.15 -1.34
N VAL A 56 -22.78 3.93 -1.77
CA VAL A 56 -21.97 2.74 -1.53
C VAL A 56 -21.46 2.25 -2.88
N ILE A 57 -20.16 2.41 -3.09
CA ILE A 57 -19.52 2.19 -4.39
C ILE A 57 -18.60 0.99 -4.24
N LYS A 58 -18.82 -0.06 -5.03
CA LYS A 58 -18.11 -1.34 -4.91
C LYS A 58 -17.15 -1.55 -6.05
N ALA A 59 -16.12 -2.37 -5.83
CA ALA A 59 -15.27 -2.90 -6.90
C ALA A 59 -15.43 -4.44 -6.96
N PRO A 60 -16.31 -4.95 -7.82
CA PRO A 60 -16.63 -6.38 -7.86
C PRO A 60 -15.45 -7.29 -8.22
N ILE A 61 -15.49 -8.52 -7.69
CA ILE A 61 -14.69 -9.65 -8.16
C ILE A 61 -15.65 -10.71 -8.68
N THR A 62 -15.42 -11.16 -9.90
CA THR A 62 -16.14 -12.26 -10.54
C THR A 62 -15.16 -13.35 -10.97
N SER A 63 -15.66 -14.49 -11.43
CA SER A 63 -14.83 -15.58 -11.94
C SER A 63 -13.96 -15.19 -13.15
N SER A 64 -14.28 -14.09 -13.84
CA SER A 64 -13.58 -13.64 -15.04
C SER A 64 -12.89 -12.27 -14.90
N GLN A 65 -13.16 -11.53 -13.82
CA GLN A 65 -12.71 -10.16 -13.65
C GLN A 65 -12.41 -9.82 -12.19
N VAL A 66 -11.27 -9.18 -11.97
CA VAL A 66 -10.92 -8.51 -10.71
C VAL A 66 -10.88 -7.03 -11.04
N LEU A 67 -11.73 -6.22 -10.41
CA LEU A 67 -11.84 -4.79 -10.69
C LEU A 67 -11.24 -3.98 -9.55
N TYR A 68 -10.53 -2.91 -9.92
CA TYR A 68 -10.15 -1.81 -9.04
C TYR A 68 -11.00 -0.59 -9.41
N GLY A 69 -11.46 0.15 -8.40
CA GLY A 69 -12.14 1.43 -8.59
C GLY A 69 -11.29 2.60 -8.12
N SER A 70 -11.27 3.68 -8.88
CA SER A 70 -10.71 4.98 -8.48
C SER A 70 -11.85 5.98 -8.32
N VAL A 71 -11.88 6.70 -7.20
CA VAL A 71 -12.91 7.70 -6.88
C VAL A 71 -12.29 9.07 -6.77
N LEU A 72 -12.76 10.01 -7.58
CA LEU A 72 -12.52 11.44 -7.41
C LEU A 72 -13.75 12.08 -6.75
N LEU A 73 -13.59 12.48 -5.50
CA LEU A 73 -14.61 13.24 -4.76
C LEU A 73 -14.30 14.73 -4.83
N THR A 74 -15.24 15.50 -5.39
CA THR A 74 -15.21 16.96 -5.36
C THR A 74 -16.08 17.49 -4.22
N ASN A 75 -15.45 18.12 -3.24
CA ASN A 75 -16.06 18.74 -2.07
C ASN A 75 -16.21 20.26 -2.27
N LEU A 76 -17.45 20.73 -2.49
CA LEU A 76 -17.81 22.14 -2.59
C LEU A 76 -18.87 22.51 -1.55
N LEU A 77 -18.78 21.93 -0.36
CA LEU A 77 -19.64 22.28 0.77
C LEU A 77 -19.38 23.73 1.19
N LYS A 78 -20.46 24.46 1.50
CA LYS A 78 -20.40 25.85 1.96
C LYS A 78 -21.06 26.05 3.32
N GLY A 79 -22.01 25.18 3.69
CA GLY A 79 -22.66 25.24 4.98
C GLY A 79 -21.74 24.83 6.12
N VAL A 80 -21.75 25.62 7.20
CA VAL A 80 -20.96 25.35 8.42
C VAL A 80 -21.34 24.04 9.12
N ASN A 81 -22.57 23.57 8.90
CA ASN A 81 -23.09 22.32 9.46
C ASN A 81 -23.23 21.20 8.42
N ASP A 82 -22.86 21.47 7.18
CA ASP A 82 -22.85 20.47 6.12
C ASP A 82 -21.54 19.68 6.19
N TYR A 83 -21.61 18.38 5.92
CA TYR A 83 -20.44 17.51 5.97
C TYR A 83 -20.61 16.30 5.06
N MET A 84 -19.48 15.71 4.70
CA MET A 84 -19.42 14.36 4.14
C MET A 84 -18.65 13.43 5.08
N ILE A 85 -19.09 12.18 5.20
CA ILE A 85 -18.32 11.12 5.88
C ILE A 85 -17.90 10.12 4.83
N VAL A 86 -16.61 9.97 4.63
CA VAL A 86 -16.01 8.95 3.77
C VAL A 86 -15.54 7.80 4.64
N THR A 87 -15.99 6.57 4.36
CA THR A 87 -15.38 5.35 4.90
C THR A 87 -14.67 4.65 3.75
N ASP A 88 -13.33 4.63 3.78
CA ASP A 88 -12.51 4.08 2.71
C ASP A 88 -12.65 2.55 2.58
N SER A 89 -12.04 1.98 1.55
CA SER A 89 -12.14 0.54 1.25
C SER A 89 -11.52 -0.39 2.29
N LEU A 90 -10.73 0.15 3.24
CA LEU A 90 -10.17 -0.57 4.38
C LEU A 90 -10.89 -0.23 5.71
N GLY A 91 -11.90 0.63 5.68
CA GLY A 91 -12.75 0.98 6.83
C GLY A 91 -12.33 2.26 7.57
N ALA A 92 -11.30 2.98 7.14
CA ALA A 92 -10.89 4.24 7.75
C ALA A 92 -11.92 5.33 7.47
N LYS A 93 -12.23 6.16 8.48
CA LYS A 93 -13.27 7.19 8.39
C LYS A 93 -12.68 8.60 8.38
N THR A 94 -13.15 9.43 7.46
CA THR A 94 -12.80 10.85 7.35
C THR A 94 -14.05 11.71 7.25
N THR A 95 -14.12 12.78 8.03
CA THR A 95 -15.20 13.76 7.94
C THR A 95 -14.72 14.99 7.20
N LEU A 96 -15.33 15.27 6.05
CA LEU A 96 -15.07 16.43 5.22
C LEU A 96 -16.08 17.54 5.54
N LYS A 97 -15.60 18.77 5.63
CA LYS A 97 -16.39 19.98 5.86
C LYS A 97 -16.03 21.03 4.81
N TYR A 98 -16.66 22.20 4.89
CA TYR A 98 -16.41 23.32 3.96
C TYR A 98 -14.94 23.83 3.92
N ARG A 99 -14.13 23.51 4.94
CA ARG A 99 -12.69 23.86 4.99
C ARG A 99 -11.76 22.70 4.63
N SER A 100 -12.31 21.50 4.40
CA SER A 100 -11.50 20.37 3.94
C SER A 100 -11.12 20.57 2.48
N ASP A 101 -10.16 19.78 2.01
CA ASP A 101 -9.74 19.82 0.60
C ASP A 101 -10.92 19.65 -0.35
N SER A 102 -10.81 20.30 -1.52
CA SER A 102 -11.88 20.28 -2.52
C SER A 102 -11.82 19.08 -3.45
N PHE A 103 -10.65 18.46 -3.62
CA PHE A 103 -10.46 17.33 -4.52
C PHE A 103 -9.74 16.21 -3.77
N LEU A 104 -10.40 15.07 -3.62
CA LEU A 104 -9.84 13.92 -2.90
C LEU A 104 -9.95 12.67 -3.76
N ASN A 105 -8.86 11.90 -3.80
CA ASN A 105 -8.81 10.62 -4.49
C ASN A 105 -8.89 9.48 -3.48
N TYR A 106 -9.67 8.45 -3.81
CA TYR A 106 -9.78 7.24 -3.00
C TYR A 106 -9.72 5.99 -3.87
N ASP A 107 -9.14 4.94 -3.30
CA ASP A 107 -9.11 3.61 -3.89
C ASP A 107 -10.28 2.75 -3.41
N ILE A 108 -10.89 2.03 -4.34
CA ILE A 108 -11.77 0.90 -4.05
C ILE A 108 -10.99 -0.37 -4.37
N PHE A 109 -10.42 -0.96 -3.31
CA PHE A 109 -9.69 -2.21 -3.43
C PHE A 109 -10.60 -3.33 -3.99
N PRO A 110 -10.10 -4.24 -4.84
CA PRO A 110 -10.91 -5.32 -5.39
C PRO A 110 -11.64 -6.16 -4.34
N GLY A 111 -12.93 -6.36 -4.53
CA GLY A 111 -13.81 -7.10 -3.61
C GLY A 111 -14.27 -6.29 -2.40
N LYS A 112 -13.93 -4.99 -2.34
CA LYS A 112 -14.31 -4.06 -1.27
C LYS A 112 -15.24 -2.97 -1.78
N GLN A 113 -15.60 -2.07 -0.88
CA GLN A 113 -16.47 -0.93 -1.15
C GLN A 113 -15.98 0.31 -0.39
N ILE A 114 -16.27 1.49 -0.94
CA ILE A 114 -16.19 2.77 -0.23
C ILE A 114 -17.61 3.26 0.06
N SER A 115 -17.80 3.97 1.17
CA SER A 115 -19.05 4.68 1.43
C SER A 115 -18.82 6.17 1.60
N ILE A 116 -19.68 6.97 0.96
CA ILE A 116 -19.64 8.44 1.02
C ILE A 116 -21.03 8.91 1.44
N GLN A 117 -21.15 9.32 2.69
CA GLN A 117 -22.36 9.93 3.22
C GLN A 117 -22.31 11.44 3.03
N VAL A 118 -23.30 12.03 2.38
CA VAL A 118 -23.45 13.47 2.16
C VAL A 118 -24.60 14.00 3.00
N VAL A 119 -24.32 14.98 3.85
CA VAL A 119 -25.30 15.55 4.79
C VAL A 119 -25.33 17.07 4.71
N THR A 120 -26.52 17.62 4.52
CA THR A 120 -26.80 19.06 4.71
C THR A 120 -27.85 19.27 5.80
N LYS A 121 -27.82 20.44 6.42
CA LYS A 121 -28.84 20.84 7.42
C LYS A 121 -29.91 21.73 6.80
N SER A 122 -30.75 22.34 7.64
CA SER A 122 -32.00 23.00 7.23
C SER A 122 -31.84 24.28 6.39
N VAL A 123 -30.66 24.90 6.37
CA VAL A 123 -30.40 26.13 5.62
C VAL A 123 -29.73 25.79 4.29
N ASP A 124 -30.27 26.32 3.20
CA ASP A 124 -29.66 26.19 1.88
C ASP A 124 -28.45 27.08 1.73
N MET A 125 -27.27 26.48 1.81
CA MET A 125 -25.99 27.17 1.71
C MET A 125 -25.38 27.06 0.31
N TYR A 126 -26.13 26.57 -0.68
CA TYR A 126 -25.64 26.31 -2.04
C TYR A 126 -24.41 25.38 -2.07
N SER A 127 -24.35 24.44 -1.13
CA SER A 127 -23.35 23.38 -1.08
C SER A 127 -23.48 22.48 -2.31
N GLN A 128 -22.34 22.07 -2.87
CA GLN A 128 -22.28 21.21 -4.04
C GLN A 128 -21.30 20.05 -3.83
N PHE A 129 -21.46 18.99 -4.61
CA PHE A 129 -20.51 17.89 -4.69
C PHE A 129 -20.58 17.20 -6.05
N LEU A 130 -19.57 16.39 -6.34
CA LEU A 130 -19.56 15.44 -7.44
C LEU A 130 -18.68 14.26 -7.04
N ILE A 131 -19.11 13.04 -7.32
CA ILE A 131 -18.28 11.84 -7.17
C ILE A 131 -18.12 11.25 -8.56
N GLN A 132 -16.89 11.14 -9.05
CA GLN A 132 -16.59 10.40 -10.26
C GLN A 132 -15.93 9.08 -9.87
N VAL A 133 -16.35 7.99 -10.50
CA VAL A 133 -15.81 6.65 -10.29
C VAL A 133 -15.32 6.12 -11.62
N SER A 134 -14.11 5.58 -11.65
CA SER A 134 -13.55 4.90 -12.83
C SER A 134 -13.12 3.48 -12.46
N TYR A 135 -13.46 2.50 -13.30
CA TYR A 135 -13.12 1.10 -13.07
C TYR A 135 -12.04 0.62 -14.01
N SER A 136 -11.06 -0.10 -13.46
CA SER A 136 -9.97 -0.69 -14.23
C SER A 136 -9.83 -2.18 -13.93
N LYS A 137 -9.54 -2.97 -14.95
CA LYS A 137 -9.25 -4.39 -14.79
C LYS A 137 -7.88 -4.57 -14.16
N VAL A 138 -7.82 -5.35 -13.08
CA VAL A 138 -6.56 -5.76 -12.45
C VAL A 138 -5.94 -6.90 -13.26
N LYS A 139 -4.68 -6.73 -13.66
CA LYS A 139 -3.85 -7.77 -14.27
C LYS A 139 -3.23 -8.62 -13.17
N VAL A 140 -3.92 -9.71 -12.82
CA VAL A 140 -3.52 -10.61 -11.74
C VAL A 140 -2.26 -11.40 -12.11
N GLY A 141 -1.27 -11.26 -11.23
CA GLY A 141 0.00 -11.96 -11.13
C GLY A 141 0.02 -13.46 -11.37
N SER A 142 1.18 -13.97 -11.75
CA SER A 142 1.52 -15.37 -11.50
C SER A 142 1.68 -15.66 -9.99
N THR A 143 1.47 -16.91 -9.60
CA THR A 143 1.90 -17.41 -8.29
C THR A 143 3.30 -17.99 -8.37
N VAL A 144 4.19 -17.58 -7.47
CA VAL A 144 5.55 -18.10 -7.33
C VAL A 144 5.71 -18.83 -6.00
N GLN A 145 6.42 -19.96 -6.01
CA GLN A 145 6.75 -20.68 -4.77
C GLN A 145 7.95 -20.04 -4.09
N MET A 146 7.92 -19.97 -2.76
CA MET A 146 9.08 -19.60 -1.96
C MET A 146 10.19 -20.62 -2.18
N LYS A 147 11.39 -20.11 -2.45
CA LYS A 147 12.62 -20.87 -2.46
C LYS A 147 12.93 -21.33 -1.04
N THR A 148 13.52 -22.51 -0.93
CA THR A 148 14.00 -23.09 0.32
C THR A 148 15.53 -22.99 0.41
N GLY A 149 16.08 -23.24 1.59
CA GLY A 149 17.52 -23.18 1.84
C GLY A 149 18.03 -21.75 2.01
N GLY A 150 19.28 -21.49 1.56
CA GLY A 150 19.95 -20.19 1.74
C GLY A 150 19.60 -19.11 0.70
N ALA A 151 18.47 -19.23 0.00
CA ALA A 151 18.05 -18.27 -1.02
C ALA A 151 17.02 -17.28 -0.46
N LEU A 152 17.28 -15.97 -0.61
CA LEU A 152 16.34 -14.94 -0.16
C LEU A 152 15.09 -14.93 -1.04
N ASN A 153 13.92 -14.93 -0.41
CA ASN A 153 12.65 -14.70 -1.08
C ASN A 153 12.29 -13.22 -1.00
N TYR A 154 12.17 -12.58 -2.16
CA TYR A 154 11.79 -11.17 -2.22
C TYR A 154 11.03 -10.89 -3.51
N VAL A 155 10.21 -9.84 -3.48
CA VAL A 155 9.56 -9.25 -4.65
C VAL A 155 10.07 -7.83 -4.79
N ASN A 156 10.79 -7.56 -5.89
CA ASN A 156 11.11 -6.17 -6.26
C ASN A 156 9.82 -5.49 -6.69
N LEU A 157 9.38 -4.47 -5.96
CA LEU A 157 8.10 -3.83 -6.22
C LEU A 157 8.09 -3.07 -7.55
N ALA A 158 9.24 -2.66 -8.10
CA ALA A 158 9.35 -2.06 -9.42
C ALA A 158 8.94 -2.99 -10.58
N THR A 159 8.82 -4.30 -10.31
CA THR A 159 8.33 -5.29 -11.28
C THR A 159 6.80 -5.34 -11.36
N LEU A 160 6.12 -4.65 -10.44
CA LEU A 160 4.67 -4.47 -10.43
C LEU A 160 4.35 -3.04 -10.82
N LYS A 161 3.22 -2.83 -11.53
CA LYS A 161 2.80 -1.49 -11.92
C LYS A 161 1.30 -1.40 -12.14
N GLY A 162 0.73 -0.28 -11.69
CA GLY A 162 -0.66 0.13 -11.94
C GLY A 162 -0.91 0.30 -13.44
N PHE A 163 -1.88 -0.45 -13.96
CA PHE A 163 -2.46 -0.30 -15.32
C PHE A 163 -1.45 -0.20 -16.50
N ASP A 164 -0.23 -0.71 -16.34
CA ASP A 164 0.79 -0.77 -17.39
C ASP A 164 0.43 -1.82 -18.45
N PRO A 165 0.70 -1.62 -19.75
CA PRO A 165 0.39 -2.59 -20.79
C PRO A 165 1.15 -3.92 -20.64
N VAL A 166 2.37 -3.89 -20.09
CA VAL A 166 3.28 -5.04 -20.03
C VAL A 166 3.34 -5.64 -18.62
N LEU A 167 3.52 -4.80 -17.60
CA LEU A 167 3.70 -5.26 -16.23
C LEU A 167 2.36 -5.68 -15.59
N GLN A 168 2.46 -6.62 -14.65
CA GLN A 168 1.30 -7.09 -13.89
C GLN A 168 1.06 -6.20 -12.68
N ASN A 169 -0.18 -6.17 -12.19
CA ASN A 169 -0.51 -5.40 -10.99
C ASN A 169 -0.06 -6.11 -9.72
N SER A 170 0.01 -7.44 -9.75
CA SER A 170 0.27 -8.24 -8.56
C SER A 170 1.21 -9.39 -8.81
N ILE A 171 1.68 -9.99 -7.72
CA ILE A 171 2.31 -11.30 -7.69
C ILE A 171 1.88 -12.00 -6.40
N THR A 172 1.58 -13.30 -6.51
CA THR A 172 1.29 -14.11 -5.32
C THR A 172 2.52 -14.94 -4.97
N VAL A 173 2.94 -14.89 -3.72
CA VAL A 173 4.00 -15.75 -3.18
C VAL A 173 3.34 -16.82 -2.32
N GLN A 174 3.70 -18.08 -2.56
CA GLN A 174 3.19 -19.23 -1.83
C GLN A 174 4.34 -19.96 -1.12
N GLY A 175 4.16 -20.20 0.18
CA GLY A 175 5.05 -20.99 1.00
C GLY A 175 4.44 -22.34 1.38
N ASN A 176 5.18 -23.12 2.15
CA ASN A 176 4.67 -24.37 2.75
C ASN A 176 4.03 -24.15 4.13
N GLU A 177 4.19 -22.96 4.69
CA GLU A 177 3.67 -22.51 5.97
C GLU A 177 3.34 -21.00 5.90
N PRO A 178 2.76 -20.39 6.94
CA PRO A 178 2.55 -18.95 6.98
C PRO A 178 3.82 -18.13 6.73
N ILE A 179 3.63 -16.92 6.20
CA ILE A 179 4.69 -16.07 5.65
C ILE A 179 4.77 -14.79 6.48
N SER A 180 5.99 -14.44 6.89
CA SER A 180 6.34 -13.13 7.44
C SER A 180 6.91 -12.25 6.33
N MET A 181 6.42 -11.01 6.20
CA MET A 181 6.86 -10.06 5.20
C MET A 181 7.34 -8.77 5.86
N SER A 182 8.57 -8.38 5.56
CA SER A 182 9.12 -7.06 5.91
C SER A 182 9.42 -6.25 4.65
N LEU A 183 9.33 -4.93 4.74
CA LEU A 183 9.68 -4.05 3.64
C LEU A 183 11.16 -3.66 3.70
N ALA A 184 11.84 -3.83 2.58
CA ALA A 184 13.14 -3.26 2.32
C ALA A 184 12.94 -1.94 1.58
N THR A 185 13.13 -0.81 2.25
CA THR A 185 13.02 0.55 1.69
C THR A 185 14.33 1.32 1.89
N SER A 186 14.65 2.25 0.99
CA SER A 186 15.64 3.29 1.29
C SER A 186 15.06 4.29 2.28
N ARG A 187 15.88 4.81 3.20
CA ARG A 187 15.47 5.88 4.12
C ARG A 187 15.43 7.26 3.47
N TYR A 188 16.14 7.47 2.38
CA TYR A 188 16.25 8.78 1.71
C TYR A 188 15.29 8.89 0.53
N MET A 189 15.13 7.80 -0.20
CA MET A 189 14.16 7.64 -1.27
C MET A 189 12.88 7.04 -0.68
N TYR A 190 12.11 7.89 0.01
CA TYR A 190 10.91 7.45 0.71
C TYR A 190 9.66 7.46 -0.20
N PRO A 191 9.05 6.29 -0.53
CA PRO A 191 8.00 6.20 -1.53
C PRO A 191 6.59 6.24 -0.93
N THR A 192 6.27 7.26 -0.12
CA THR A 192 5.01 7.36 0.63
C THR A 192 3.79 7.08 -0.25
N LEU A 193 3.68 7.79 -1.37
CA LEU A 193 2.52 7.70 -2.26
C LEU A 193 2.40 6.31 -2.90
N TYR A 194 3.54 5.76 -3.36
CA TYR A 194 3.59 4.42 -3.93
C TYR A 194 3.17 3.36 -2.93
N LEU A 195 3.68 3.41 -1.69
CA LEU A 195 3.34 2.45 -0.63
C LEU A 195 1.90 2.60 -0.13
N TYR A 196 1.32 3.79 -0.22
CA TYR A 196 -0.07 4.04 0.13
C TYR A 196 -1.04 3.38 -0.86
N HIS A 197 -0.68 3.35 -2.15
CA HIS A 197 -1.44 2.71 -3.24
C HIS A 197 -0.95 1.29 -3.58
N SER A 198 -0.13 0.71 -2.70
CA SER A 198 0.33 -0.68 -2.77
C SER A 198 -0.14 -1.45 -1.55
N TYR A 199 -0.48 -2.72 -1.74
CA TYR A 199 -1.13 -3.54 -0.73
C TYR A 199 -0.52 -4.91 -0.62
N ILE A 200 -0.70 -5.50 0.56
CA ILE A 200 -0.54 -6.93 0.80
C ILE A 200 -1.90 -7.55 1.15
N ILE A 201 -2.17 -8.70 0.55
CA ILE A 201 -3.32 -9.55 0.82
C ILE A 201 -2.81 -10.79 1.57
N ASP A 202 -3.43 -11.13 2.71
CA ASP A 202 -3.37 -12.48 3.25
C ASP A 202 -4.24 -13.40 2.38
N GLY A 203 -3.61 -14.22 1.55
CA GLY A 203 -4.23 -15.00 0.49
C GLY A 203 -4.06 -14.38 -0.90
N ASP A 204 -5.14 -14.35 -1.67
CA ASP A 204 -5.21 -13.78 -3.02
C ASP A 204 -6.51 -13.00 -3.24
N PHE A 205 -6.71 -12.41 -4.42
CA PHE A 205 -7.90 -11.61 -4.70
C PHE A 205 -9.22 -12.35 -4.46
N TYR A 206 -9.26 -13.67 -4.67
CA TYR A 206 -10.47 -14.47 -4.58
C TYR A 206 -10.70 -14.99 -3.15
N ASN A 207 -9.64 -15.16 -2.37
CA ASN A 207 -9.69 -15.62 -0.99
C ASN A 207 -8.87 -14.68 -0.10
N GLN A 208 -9.46 -13.53 0.23
CA GLN A 208 -8.82 -12.48 1.05
C GLN A 208 -9.17 -12.71 2.53
N THR A 209 -8.19 -13.05 3.36
CA THR A 209 -8.39 -13.06 4.83
C THR A 209 -8.26 -11.64 5.40
N SER A 210 -7.26 -10.90 4.96
CA SER A 210 -7.10 -9.46 5.27
C SER A 210 -6.38 -8.75 4.12
N VAL A 211 -6.52 -7.42 4.10
CA VAL A 211 -5.85 -6.53 3.14
C VAL A 211 -5.30 -5.34 3.91
N HIS A 212 -4.04 -5.01 3.67
CA HIS A 212 -3.33 -3.92 4.33
C HIS A 212 -2.57 -3.09 3.30
N ARG A 213 -2.37 -1.81 3.57
CA ARG A 213 -1.47 -1.00 2.74
C ARG A 213 -0.03 -1.39 3.08
N LEU A 214 0.88 -1.33 2.11
CA LEU A 214 2.29 -1.61 2.40
C LEU A 214 2.88 -0.54 3.31
N ILE A 215 2.42 0.71 3.23
CA ILE A 215 2.87 1.78 4.13
C ILE A 215 2.65 1.45 5.62
N ASP A 216 1.69 0.59 5.97
CA ASP A 216 1.43 0.19 7.36
C ASP A 216 2.59 -0.63 7.98
N PHE A 217 3.44 -1.22 7.13
CA PHE A 217 4.60 -2.04 7.53
C PHE A 217 5.93 -1.33 7.36
N GLU A 218 5.89 -0.05 7.01
CA GLU A 218 7.08 0.75 6.89
C GLU A 218 7.61 1.12 8.28
N GLN A 219 8.87 0.76 8.56
CA GLN A 219 9.50 0.93 9.89
C GLN A 219 8.68 0.35 11.05
N SER A 220 7.81 -0.61 10.75
CA SER A 220 6.93 -1.28 11.70
C SER A 220 7.26 -2.77 11.78
N ALA A 221 6.56 -3.48 12.65
CA ALA A 221 6.69 -4.94 12.74
C ALA A 221 6.33 -5.59 11.38
N PRO A 222 6.99 -6.70 11.01
CA PRO A 222 6.65 -7.44 9.80
C PRO A 222 5.17 -7.86 9.79
N PHE A 223 4.59 -7.86 8.60
CA PHE A 223 3.29 -8.51 8.37
C PHE A 223 3.44 -10.02 8.58
N VAL A 224 2.46 -10.66 9.21
CA VAL A 224 2.42 -12.12 9.36
C VAL A 224 1.08 -12.63 8.84
N SER A 225 1.12 -13.48 7.83
CA SER A 225 -0.09 -14.10 7.30
C SER A 225 -0.62 -15.20 8.20
N LEU A 226 -1.91 -15.50 8.09
CA LEU A 226 -2.55 -16.68 8.68
C LEU A 226 -2.42 -17.89 7.75
N ASN A 227 -2.39 -17.66 6.44
CA ASN A 227 -2.26 -18.70 5.43
C ASN A 227 -0.85 -18.76 4.84
N ASN A 228 -0.57 -19.76 4.03
CA ASN A 228 0.70 -19.93 3.33
C ASN A 228 0.78 -19.18 1.98
N ARG A 229 -0.09 -18.20 1.74
CA ARG A 229 -0.12 -17.40 0.51
C ARG A 229 -0.25 -15.94 0.87
N VAL A 230 0.56 -15.11 0.22
CA VAL A 230 0.42 -13.65 0.28
C VAL A 230 0.45 -13.08 -1.12
N THR A 231 -0.36 -12.06 -1.38
CA THR A 231 -0.36 -11.37 -2.68
C THR A 231 0.05 -9.92 -2.49
N LEU A 232 1.09 -9.50 -3.19
CA LEU A 232 1.52 -8.11 -3.26
C LEU A 232 0.91 -7.49 -4.51
N VAL A 233 0.32 -6.31 -4.39
CA VAL A 233 -0.33 -5.60 -5.51
C VAL A 233 -0.04 -4.11 -5.43
N THR A 234 0.11 -3.47 -6.59
CA THR A 234 0.09 -2.01 -6.70
C THR A 234 -0.88 -1.54 -7.77
N PHE A 235 -1.55 -0.43 -7.48
CA PHE A 235 -2.34 0.34 -8.45
C PHE A 235 -1.67 1.66 -8.84
N GLN A 236 -0.48 1.93 -8.28
CA GLN A 236 0.31 3.11 -8.62
C GLN A 236 0.92 2.96 -10.01
N THR A 237 0.75 3.98 -10.86
CA THR A 237 1.27 3.97 -12.23
C THR A 237 2.77 4.23 -12.30
N ASP A 238 3.35 4.87 -11.30
CA ASP A 238 4.80 5.09 -11.23
C ASP A 238 5.49 3.88 -10.61
N ALA A 239 6.66 3.52 -11.12
CA ALA A 239 7.49 2.47 -10.54
C ALA A 239 8.45 3.09 -9.52
N TYR A 240 8.71 2.35 -8.43
CA TYR A 240 9.71 2.74 -7.44
C TYR A 240 10.80 1.68 -7.31
N TYR A 241 12.02 2.04 -7.72
CA TYR A 241 13.14 1.12 -7.87
C TYR A 241 13.88 0.85 -6.55
N ALA A 242 13.63 1.65 -5.50
CA ALA A 242 14.25 1.49 -4.19
C ALA A 242 13.40 0.75 -3.15
N THR A 243 12.54 -0.18 -3.57
CA THR A 243 11.69 -0.93 -2.62
C THR A 243 11.45 -2.37 -3.02
N ALA A 244 11.56 -3.26 -2.04
CA ALA A 244 11.18 -4.66 -2.17
C ALA A 244 10.42 -5.15 -0.92
N ALA A 245 9.57 -6.15 -1.12
CA ALA A 245 9.02 -6.93 -0.02
C ALA A 245 9.87 -8.19 0.15
N VAL A 246 10.41 -8.42 1.34
CA VAL A 246 11.22 -9.60 1.67
C VAL A 246 10.36 -10.55 2.51
N LEU A 247 10.31 -11.81 2.10
CA LEU A 247 9.40 -12.81 2.64
C LEU A 247 10.19 -13.94 3.29
N ASN A 248 9.78 -14.36 4.48
CA ASN A 248 10.39 -15.48 5.20
C ASN A 248 9.30 -16.43 5.69
N PRO A 249 9.57 -17.74 5.77
CA PRO A 249 8.72 -18.65 6.52
C PRO A 249 8.60 -18.17 7.97
N VAL A 250 7.41 -18.21 8.56
CA VAL A 250 7.19 -17.73 9.93
C VAL A 250 8.04 -18.50 10.95
N SER A 251 8.30 -19.78 10.73
CA SER A 251 9.19 -20.57 11.59
C SER A 251 10.63 -20.04 11.61
N GLU A 252 11.11 -19.48 10.50
CA GLU A 252 12.43 -18.86 10.42
C GLU A 252 12.45 -17.50 11.11
N ALA A 253 11.43 -16.66 10.84
CA ALA A 253 11.31 -15.33 11.42
C ALA A 253 11.18 -15.35 12.96
N ASN A 254 10.45 -16.31 13.51
CA ASN A 254 10.20 -16.43 14.95
C ASN A 254 11.43 -16.76 15.80
N ASN A 255 12.56 -17.12 15.18
CA ASN A 255 13.83 -17.27 15.89
C ASN A 255 14.42 -15.94 16.35
N PHE A 256 13.93 -14.82 15.82
CA PHE A 256 14.38 -13.48 16.11
C PHE A 256 13.30 -12.68 16.87
N GLU A 257 13.71 -11.67 17.62
CA GLU A 257 12.79 -10.66 18.15
C GLU A 257 12.21 -9.85 17.00
N TYR A 258 13.10 -9.41 16.10
CA TYR A 258 12.77 -8.74 14.86
C TYR A 258 13.63 -9.32 13.73
N LEU A 259 12.97 -9.79 12.67
CA LEU A 259 13.60 -10.08 11.38
C LEU A 259 13.10 -9.03 10.38
N THR A 260 13.90 -8.00 10.13
CA THR A 260 13.58 -6.88 9.26
C THR A 260 14.38 -6.92 7.97
N SER A 261 14.13 -5.98 7.06
CA SER A 261 14.88 -5.85 5.82
C SER A 261 15.26 -4.40 5.54
N GLN A 262 16.35 -4.23 4.79
CA GLN A 262 16.87 -2.92 4.38
C GLN A 262 17.19 -2.98 2.90
N ALA A 263 16.66 -2.03 2.12
CA ALA A 263 17.10 -1.88 0.74
C ALA A 263 18.44 -1.14 0.72
N SER A 264 19.26 -1.44 -0.27
CA SER A 264 20.48 -0.70 -0.57
C SER A 264 20.43 -0.30 -2.03
N VAL A 265 20.56 1.00 -2.30
CA VAL A 265 20.37 1.58 -3.64
C VAL A 265 21.35 2.73 -3.92
N ASP A 266 21.73 2.87 -5.18
CA ASP A 266 22.25 4.09 -5.84
C ASP A 266 23.08 5.07 -4.98
N GLY A 267 24.16 4.58 -4.39
CA GLY A 267 25.11 5.39 -3.63
C GLY A 267 24.61 5.84 -2.25
N GLU A 268 23.34 5.60 -1.91
CA GLU A 268 22.71 6.06 -0.68
C GLU A 268 23.21 5.30 0.54
N LEU A 269 23.50 6.03 1.62
CA LEU A 269 24.03 5.48 2.87
C LEU A 269 22.91 5.17 3.86
N ASP A 270 22.38 3.96 3.83
CA ASP A 270 21.36 3.52 4.78
C ASP A 270 21.98 3.02 6.08
N LYS A 271 21.54 3.58 7.22
CA LYS A 271 21.96 3.17 8.56
C LYS A 271 21.02 2.12 9.14
N VAL A 272 21.56 0.95 9.47
CA VAL A 272 20.90 -0.10 10.25
C VAL A 272 21.46 -0.10 11.67
N ALA A 273 20.61 -0.23 12.67
CA ALA A 273 20.99 -0.28 14.07
C ALA A 273 20.31 -1.46 14.76
N PHE A 274 21.04 -2.08 15.69
CA PHE A 274 20.62 -3.22 16.48
C PHE A 274 20.75 -2.88 17.95
N ASN A 275 19.75 -3.28 18.74
CA ASN A 275 19.79 -3.16 20.20
C ASN A 275 19.13 -4.39 20.86
N PRO A 276 19.62 -5.61 20.56
CA PRO A 276 18.98 -6.84 21.01
C PRO A 276 19.07 -6.99 22.52
N TYR A 277 17.93 -7.25 23.17
CA TYR A 277 17.88 -7.45 24.62
C TYR A 277 18.04 -8.94 24.99
N LEU A 278 16.96 -9.73 24.89
CA LEU A 278 16.97 -11.16 25.27
C LEU A 278 17.00 -12.10 24.07
N LYS A 279 16.33 -11.73 22.97
CA LYS A 279 16.29 -12.50 21.73
C LYS A 279 17.22 -11.88 20.68
N PRO A 280 17.74 -12.68 19.74
CA PRO A 280 18.55 -12.13 18.66
C PRO A 280 17.67 -11.29 17.72
N GLU A 281 18.28 -10.29 17.11
CA GLU A 281 17.68 -9.50 16.02
C GLU A 281 18.42 -9.82 14.72
N ALA A 282 17.74 -9.68 13.59
CA ALA A 282 18.38 -9.79 12.28
C ALA A 282 17.80 -8.82 11.25
N CYS A 283 18.64 -8.38 10.33
CA CYS A 283 18.24 -7.54 9.21
C CYS A 283 18.77 -8.13 7.90
N GLN A 284 17.89 -8.29 6.92
CA GLN A 284 18.21 -8.79 5.59
C GLN A 284 18.47 -7.58 4.68
N VAL A 285 19.72 -7.39 4.26
CA VAL A 285 20.11 -6.30 3.37
C VAL A 285 20.03 -6.78 1.92
N LEU A 286 19.32 -6.03 1.09
CA LEU A 286 19.08 -6.34 -0.32
C LEU A 286 19.54 -5.18 -1.21
N ALA A 287 20.50 -5.43 -2.09
CA ALA A 287 20.75 -4.57 -3.24
C ALA A 287 19.61 -4.78 -4.26
N VAL A 288 18.71 -3.82 -4.38
CA VAL A 288 17.51 -3.98 -5.22
C VAL A 288 17.91 -4.04 -6.69
N ASP A 289 18.71 -3.06 -7.11
CA ASP A 289 19.14 -2.88 -8.50
C ASP A 289 20.64 -3.15 -8.72
N SER A 290 21.41 -3.43 -7.67
CA SER A 290 22.83 -3.78 -7.79
C SER A 290 23.08 -5.28 -7.53
N LYS A 291 24.33 -5.70 -7.73
CA LYS A 291 24.86 -7.02 -7.34
C LYS A 291 25.94 -6.91 -6.27
N GLN A 292 26.11 -5.72 -5.71
CA GLN A 292 27.15 -5.41 -4.75
C GLN A 292 26.58 -4.53 -3.65
N ILE A 293 26.95 -4.84 -2.40
CA ILE A 293 26.63 -4.05 -1.22
C ILE A 293 27.94 -3.70 -0.52
N ILE A 294 28.14 -2.43 -0.21
CA ILE A 294 29.30 -1.93 0.53
C ILE A 294 28.83 -1.58 1.93
N MET A 295 29.37 -2.27 2.94
CA MET A 295 29.25 -1.84 4.33
C MET A 295 30.29 -0.74 4.56
N ASN A 296 29.82 0.49 4.71
CA ASN A 296 30.67 1.68 4.68
C ASN A 296 31.22 2.02 6.07
N SER A 297 30.47 1.74 7.12
CA SER A 297 30.91 1.92 8.51
C SER A 297 30.31 0.86 9.42
N LEU A 298 30.99 0.62 10.54
CA LEU A 298 30.58 -0.26 11.63
C LEU A 298 30.93 0.43 12.94
N ASN A 299 29.95 0.57 13.83
CA ASN A 299 30.15 1.17 15.14
C ASN A 299 29.43 0.33 16.21
N PHE A 300 30.15 -0.04 17.26
CA PHE A 300 29.58 -0.67 18.45
C PHE A 300 29.37 0.40 19.51
N ASP A 301 28.21 0.41 20.15
CA ASP A 301 27.88 1.41 21.16
C ASP A 301 28.65 1.16 22.47
N GLU A 302 29.08 -0.08 22.70
CA GLU A 302 29.79 -0.54 23.89
C GLU A 302 31.02 -1.41 23.54
N GLU A 303 31.81 -1.77 24.57
CA GLU A 303 32.88 -2.75 24.40
C GLU A 303 32.31 -4.14 24.05
N ILE A 304 32.98 -4.84 23.13
CA ILE A 304 32.54 -6.17 22.68
C ILE A 304 32.83 -7.17 23.79
N THR A 305 31.77 -7.77 24.32
CA THR A 305 31.84 -8.83 25.32
C THR A 305 31.85 -10.22 24.67
N SER A 306 32.19 -11.27 25.42
CA SER A 306 32.16 -12.65 24.94
C SER A 306 30.76 -13.18 24.59
N SER A 307 29.70 -12.49 25.05
CA SER A 307 28.30 -12.80 24.69
C SER A 307 27.82 -12.11 23.41
N CYS A 308 28.61 -11.19 22.84
CA CYS A 308 28.27 -10.46 21.63
C CYS A 308 28.36 -11.37 20.41
N VAL A 309 27.27 -11.46 19.66
CA VAL A 309 27.23 -12.03 18.31
C VAL A 309 26.85 -10.90 17.36
N ALA A 310 27.74 -10.60 16.43
CA ALA A 310 27.51 -9.66 15.35
C ALA A 310 28.10 -10.27 14.07
N GLN A 311 27.25 -10.86 13.23
CA GLN A 311 27.69 -11.69 12.10
C GLN A 311 26.97 -11.33 10.82
N VAL A 312 27.70 -11.29 9.71
CA VAL A 312 27.13 -11.23 8.36
C VAL A 312 27.10 -12.65 7.80
N VAL A 313 25.95 -13.08 7.30
CA VAL A 313 25.74 -14.42 6.75
C VAL A 313 25.11 -14.37 5.35
N THR A 314 25.28 -15.43 4.57
CA THR A 314 24.63 -15.56 3.25
C THR A 314 23.11 -15.70 3.39
N GLY A 315 22.36 -15.07 2.47
CA GLY A 315 20.93 -15.32 2.33
C GLY A 315 20.09 -14.93 3.53
N PRO A 316 18.88 -15.52 3.70
CA PRO A 316 18.10 -15.40 4.94
C PRO A 316 18.86 -16.05 6.10
N PRO A 317 18.68 -15.59 7.36
CA PRO A 317 19.45 -16.06 8.51
C PRO A 317 18.88 -17.37 9.08
N ASN A 318 19.11 -18.48 8.37
CA ASN A 318 18.61 -19.82 8.72
C ASN A 318 19.75 -20.85 8.75
N ASN A 319 19.41 -22.13 8.94
CA ASN A 319 20.41 -23.20 9.07
C ASN A 319 21.21 -23.48 7.79
N SER A 320 20.82 -22.90 6.64
CA SER A 320 21.56 -23.00 5.38
C SER A 320 22.53 -21.83 5.16
N SER A 321 22.52 -20.82 6.02
CA SER A 321 23.40 -19.66 5.91
C SER A 321 24.85 -20.01 6.23
N GLN A 322 25.78 -19.34 5.57
CA GLN A 322 27.21 -19.43 5.80
C GLN A 322 27.73 -18.09 6.32
N LEU A 323 28.65 -18.12 7.28
CA LEU A 323 29.32 -16.93 7.79
C LEU A 323 30.16 -16.28 6.69
N LEU A 324 29.91 -15.00 6.44
CA LEU A 324 30.67 -14.16 5.50
C LEU A 324 31.68 -13.28 6.23
N LEU A 325 31.28 -12.69 7.35
CA LEU A 325 32.12 -11.79 8.14
C LEU A 325 31.69 -11.79 9.60
N ASP A 326 32.64 -11.92 10.52
CA ASP A 326 32.41 -11.70 11.94
C ASP A 326 32.73 -10.23 12.27
N LEU A 327 31.68 -9.46 12.59
CA LEU A 327 31.79 -8.03 12.84
C LEU A 327 32.50 -7.71 14.16
N THR A 328 32.56 -8.67 15.10
CA THR A 328 33.26 -8.48 16.38
C THR A 328 34.78 -8.37 16.20
N THR A 329 35.31 -8.97 15.14
CA THR A 329 36.74 -8.96 14.80
C THR A 329 37.06 -8.09 13.57
N ALA A 330 36.04 -7.61 12.85
CA ALA A 330 36.19 -6.81 11.64
C ALA A 330 36.43 -5.30 11.88
N ARG A 331 36.73 -4.88 13.12
CA ARG A 331 37.04 -3.46 13.41
C ARG A 331 38.24 -3.00 12.57
N GLY A 332 38.03 -1.98 11.74
CA GLY A 332 39.05 -1.45 10.83
C GLY A 332 39.05 -2.05 9.41
N LEU A 333 38.14 -2.98 9.10
CA LEU A 333 37.98 -3.51 7.73
C LEU A 333 37.00 -2.68 6.87
N MET A 334 36.37 -1.65 7.45
CA MET A 334 35.43 -0.80 6.74
C MET A 334 36.14 0.30 5.93
N PRO A 335 35.71 0.59 4.69
CA PRO A 335 34.56 -0.01 4.00
C PRO A 335 34.85 -1.44 3.50
N TYR A 336 33.88 -2.35 3.67
CA TYR A 336 33.97 -3.73 3.20
C TYR A 336 32.94 -4.00 2.10
N THR A 337 33.37 -4.66 1.02
CA THR A 337 32.55 -4.90 -0.16
C THR A 337 32.08 -6.35 -0.24
N PHE A 338 30.77 -6.55 -0.27
CA PHE A 338 30.13 -7.84 -0.52
C PHE A 338 29.69 -7.91 -1.98
N ASN A 339 30.28 -8.82 -2.76
CA ASN A 339 29.90 -9.10 -4.15
C ASN A 339 28.67 -10.04 -4.20
N LEU A 340 27.61 -9.64 -3.50
CA LEU A 340 26.37 -10.38 -3.35
C LEU A 340 25.18 -9.45 -3.53
N LYS A 341 24.08 -9.98 -4.04
CA LYS A 341 22.82 -9.24 -4.14
C LYS A 341 22.17 -9.02 -2.77
N TYR A 342 22.42 -9.91 -1.82
CA TYR A 342 21.85 -9.83 -0.48
C TYR A 342 22.73 -10.57 0.54
N PHE A 343 22.59 -10.18 1.80
CA PHE A 343 23.09 -10.89 2.98
C PHE A 343 22.19 -10.59 4.17
N SER A 344 22.36 -11.33 5.27
CA SER A 344 21.73 -10.99 6.55
C SER A 344 22.78 -10.60 7.59
N VAL A 345 22.44 -9.68 8.47
CA VAL A 345 23.21 -9.39 9.68
C VAL A 345 22.44 -9.88 10.88
N ILE A 346 23.09 -10.66 11.75
CA ILE A 346 22.53 -11.20 12.99
C ILE A 346 23.21 -10.50 14.16
N ALA A 347 22.41 -10.04 15.12
CA ALA A 347 22.84 -9.36 16.33
C ALA A 347 22.30 -10.08 17.58
N LYS A 348 23.15 -10.28 18.60
CA LYS A 348 22.75 -10.78 19.92
C LYS A 348 23.70 -10.28 21.00
N GLY A 349 23.17 -9.78 22.11
CA GLY A 349 23.97 -9.47 23.30
C GLY A 349 24.94 -8.31 23.15
N CYS A 350 24.77 -7.47 22.14
CA CYS A 350 25.52 -6.23 21.94
C CYS A 350 24.78 -5.30 20.97
N SER A 351 24.90 -4.00 21.22
CA SER A 351 24.29 -2.94 20.41
C SER A 351 25.31 -2.34 19.46
N PHE A 352 24.93 -2.26 18.19
CA PHE A 352 25.79 -1.73 17.14
C PHE A 352 24.98 -1.20 15.98
N SER A 353 25.62 -0.38 15.16
CA SER A 353 25.06 0.09 13.91
C SER A 353 26.07 0.01 12.79
N PHE A 354 25.58 -0.13 11.57
CA PHE A 354 26.40 -0.05 10.37
C PHE A 354 25.68 0.78 9.31
N THR A 355 26.44 1.25 8.34
CA THR A 355 25.88 1.85 7.13
C THR A 355 26.16 0.98 5.93
N VAL A 356 25.17 0.84 5.04
CA VAL A 356 25.30 0.13 3.77
C VAL A 356 24.95 1.05 2.61
N LYS A 357 25.59 0.82 1.47
CA LYS A 357 25.22 1.43 0.20
C LYS A 357 25.45 0.44 -0.95
N SER A 358 24.72 0.62 -2.03
CA SER A 358 25.01 -0.05 -3.30
C SER A 358 25.71 0.96 -4.21
N PRO A 359 26.64 0.56 -5.09
CA PRO A 359 27.22 1.48 -6.06
C PRO A 359 26.14 2.12 -6.94
N GLU A 360 26.34 3.39 -7.33
CA GLU A 360 25.58 4.01 -8.42
C GLU A 360 25.81 3.21 -9.72
N GLN A 361 24.75 3.03 -10.51
CA GLN A 361 24.81 2.34 -11.80
C GLN A 361 25.46 3.18 -12.90
#